data_AF-X0WG77-F1
#
_entry.id   AF-X0WG77-F1
#
_cell.length_a   1.000
_cell.length_b   1.000
_cell.length_c   1.000
_cell.angle_alpha   90.00
_cell.angle_beta   90.00
_cell.angle_gamma   90.00
#
_symmetry.space_group_name_H-M   'P 1'
#
loop_
_entity.id
_entity.type
_entity.pdbx_description
1 polymer ?
#
loop_
_entity_poly.entity_id
_entity_poly.type
_entity_poly.pdbx_seq_one_letter_code
_entity_poly.pdbx_strand_id
1 'polypeptide(L)'
;MGLGWLLRGLYLYPAIRNLVICGKDLSMTGDALLTLWEEGLTEDNTLPRLGWKLYPEMDREAVDLLRKYVKVWDWRTKSLEEVERDISDIPYLTQEMEPRSFPPVVIPQQTTFPSRKTTFPILAEEVGDGWLQLLNLIMHCGTLKG
;
A
#
# COMPACT_ATOMS: atom_id res chain seq x y z
N MET A 1 -0.19 2.86 -0.19
CA MET A 1 0.17 1.52 -0.71
C MET A 1 1.23 0.89 0.18
N GLY A 2 1.14 -0.40 0.47
CA GLY A 2 2.09 -1.11 1.36
C GLY A 2 3.53 -1.14 0.85
N LEU A 3 3.72 -1.13 -0.48
CA LEU A 3 5.04 -1.15 -1.11
C LEU A 3 5.94 0.03 -0.68
N GLY A 4 5.37 1.24 -0.55
CA GLY A 4 6.14 2.40 -0.10
C GLY A 4 6.63 2.29 1.35
N TRP A 5 5.87 1.62 2.21
CA TRP A 5 6.31 1.35 3.59
C TRP A 5 7.44 0.32 3.64
N LEU A 6 7.35 -0.71 2.79
CA LEU A 6 8.41 -1.71 2.66
C LEU A 6 9.73 -1.07 2.22
N LEU A 7 9.71 -0.25 1.17
CA LEU A 7 10.92 0.42 0.67
C LEU A 7 11.52 1.40 1.69
N ARG A 8 10.69 2.14 2.42
CA ARG A 8 11.14 2.97 3.57
C ARG A 8 11.80 2.12 4.65
N GLY A 9 11.24 0.95 4.94
CA GLY A 9 11.82 -0.01 5.89
C GLY A 9 13.20 -0.49 5.49
N LEU A 10 13.39 -0.86 4.21
CA LEU A 10 14.69 -1.28 3.68
C LEU A 10 15.75 -0.19 3.78
N TYR A 11 15.35 1.07 3.61
CA TYR A 11 16.25 2.22 3.80
C TYR A 11 16.57 2.54 5.25
N LEU A 12 15.64 2.30 6.18
CA LEU A 12 15.89 2.46 7.61
C LEU A 12 16.81 1.36 8.14
N TYR A 13 16.74 0.16 7.56
CA TYR A 13 17.53 -1.00 7.95
C TYR A 13 18.37 -1.53 6.80
N PRO A 14 19.47 -0.84 6.42
CA PRO A 14 20.32 -1.22 5.29
C PRO A 14 21.07 -2.54 5.48
N ALA A 15 21.02 -3.14 6.68
CA ALA A 15 21.47 -4.51 6.93
C ALA A 15 20.55 -5.56 6.23
N ILE A 16 19.31 -5.20 5.91
CA ILE A 16 18.38 -6.09 5.19
C ILE A 16 18.75 -6.08 3.71
N ARG A 17 19.47 -7.10 3.28
CA ARG A 17 19.94 -7.26 1.89
C ARG A 17 19.31 -8.39 1.11
N ASN A 18 18.61 -9.30 1.79
CA ASN A 18 17.88 -10.37 1.14
C ASN A 18 16.41 -10.21 1.50
N LEU A 19 15.57 -10.10 0.48
CA LEU A 19 14.13 -10.03 0.62
C LEU A 19 13.52 -11.27 -0.02
N VAL A 20 12.86 -12.08 0.78
CA VAL A 20 12.18 -13.30 0.32
C VAL A 20 10.69 -13.01 0.20
N ILE A 21 10.11 -13.29 -0.97
CA ILE A 21 8.68 -13.21 -1.19
C ILE A 21 8.12 -14.63 -1.10
N CYS A 22 7.29 -14.87 -0.09
CA CYS A 22 6.64 -16.16 0.14
C CYS A 22 5.13 -16.01 0.29
N GLY A 23 4.38 -17.08 0.00
CA GLY A 23 2.93 -17.12 0.13
C GLY A 23 2.16 -16.73 -1.14
N LYS A 24 0.84 -16.91 -1.11
CA LYS A 24 -0.04 -16.64 -2.26
C LYS A 24 -0.21 -15.13 -2.46
N ASP A 25 0.07 -14.68 -3.68
CA ASP A 25 -0.06 -13.27 -4.07
C ASP A 25 -1.52 -12.93 -4.43
N LEU A 26 -2.33 -12.61 -3.43
CA LEU A 26 -3.74 -12.28 -3.61
C LEU A 26 -3.97 -10.83 -4.07
N SER A 27 -3.04 -9.93 -3.75
CA SER A 27 -3.16 -8.49 -3.99
C SER A 27 -2.23 -7.98 -5.09
N MET A 28 -1.65 -8.89 -5.90
CA MET A 28 -0.66 -8.59 -6.95
C MET A 28 0.55 -7.79 -6.44
N THR A 29 0.80 -7.83 -5.13
CA THR A 29 1.86 -7.04 -4.50
C THR A 29 3.21 -7.71 -4.66
N GLY A 30 3.24 -9.05 -4.70
CA GLY A 30 4.44 -9.81 -5.03
C GLY A 30 4.86 -9.56 -6.47
N ASP A 31 3.92 -9.61 -7.40
CA ASP A 31 4.14 -9.32 -8.82
C ASP A 31 4.61 -7.88 -9.05
N ALA A 32 4.02 -6.92 -8.34
CA ALA A 32 4.45 -5.52 -8.37
C ALA A 32 5.89 -5.34 -7.87
N LEU A 33 6.27 -6.06 -6.80
CA LEU A 33 7.62 -5.98 -6.23
C LEU A 33 8.66 -6.62 -7.15
N LEU A 34 8.32 -7.74 -7.81
CA LEU A 34 9.20 -8.37 -8.80
C LEU A 34 9.36 -7.48 -10.03
N THR A 35 8.26 -6.91 -10.54
CA THR A 35 8.29 -5.95 -11.65
C THR A 35 9.13 -4.71 -11.28
N LEU A 36 9.02 -4.21 -10.04
CA LEU A 36 9.86 -3.12 -9.54
C LEU A 36 11.34 -3.50 -9.59
N TRP A 37 11.67 -4.75 -9.25
CA TRP A 37 13.05 -5.22 -9.18
C TRP A 37 13.66 -5.49 -10.55
N GLU A 38 12.88 -6.05 -11.48
CA GLU A 38 13.31 -6.41 -12.83
C GLU A 38 13.32 -5.21 -13.77
N GLU A 39 12.22 -4.46 -13.82
CA GLU A 39 12.01 -3.39 -14.80
C GLU A 39 12.31 -1.99 -14.22
N GLY A 40 12.15 -1.79 -12.91
CA GLY A 40 12.35 -0.49 -12.26
C GLY A 40 11.12 0.42 -12.34
N LEU A 41 11.34 1.73 -12.27
CA LEU A 41 10.31 2.75 -12.44
C LEU A 41 10.41 3.42 -13.81
N THR A 42 9.25 3.80 -14.37
CA THR A 42 9.15 4.65 -15.56
C THR A 42 9.45 6.12 -15.21
N GLU A 43 9.53 6.99 -16.23
CA GLU A 43 9.82 8.43 -16.06
C GLU A 43 8.81 9.16 -15.15
N ASP A 44 7.57 8.67 -15.07
CA ASP A 44 6.51 9.25 -14.23
C ASP A 44 6.51 8.71 -12.78
N ASN A 45 7.58 8.04 -12.35
CA ASN A 45 7.65 7.29 -11.08
C ASN A 45 6.50 6.27 -10.96
N THR A 46 6.12 5.65 -12.08
CA THR A 46 5.11 4.58 -12.09
C THR A 46 5.74 3.23 -12.36
N LEU A 47 5.15 2.20 -11.76
CA LEU A 47 5.48 0.82 -12.07
C LEU A 47 5.03 0.48 -13.49
N PRO A 48 5.93 -0.05 -14.33
CA PRO A 48 5.56 -0.65 -15.61
C PRO A 48 4.43 -1.67 -15.42
N ARG A 49 3.53 -1.79 -16.41
CA ARG A 49 2.42 -2.77 -16.49
C ARG A 49 1.27 -2.55 -15.50
N LEU A 50 1.54 -2.16 -14.26
CA LEU A 50 0.53 -1.94 -13.22
C LEU A 50 0.03 -0.49 -13.16
N GLY A 51 0.81 0.46 -13.67
CA GLY A 51 0.47 1.89 -13.63
C GLY A 51 0.41 2.47 -12.21
N TRP A 52 0.95 1.75 -11.22
CA TRP A 52 0.95 2.19 -9.83
C TRP A 52 1.99 3.26 -9.61
N LYS A 53 1.56 4.41 -9.09
CA LYS A 53 2.46 5.52 -8.78
C LYS A 53 3.14 5.29 -7.43
N LEU A 54 4.47 5.36 -7.41
CA LEU A 54 5.23 5.36 -6.16
C LEU A 54 5.07 6.71 -5.47
N TYR A 55 5.31 6.75 -4.16
CA TYR A 55 5.26 7.99 -3.40
C TYR A 55 6.27 9.01 -3.96
N PRO A 56 5.89 10.29 -4.07
CA PRO A 56 6.73 11.33 -4.68
C PRO A 56 8.04 11.57 -3.91
N GLU A 57 8.13 11.11 -2.66
CA GLU A 57 9.33 11.29 -1.85
C GLU A 57 10.43 10.25 -2.16
N MET A 58 10.13 9.21 -2.94
CA MET A 58 11.09 8.19 -3.37
C MET A 58 11.37 8.33 -4.86
N ASP A 59 12.47 8.97 -5.18
CA ASP A 59 12.94 9.13 -6.55
C ASP A 59 13.43 7.81 -7.15
N ARG A 60 13.44 7.74 -8.48
CA ARG A 60 13.96 6.60 -9.24
C ARG A 60 15.37 6.20 -8.82
N GLU A 61 16.25 7.16 -8.56
CA GLU A 61 17.61 6.88 -8.09
C GLU A 61 17.63 6.09 -6.78
N ALA A 62 16.70 6.38 -5.88
CA ALA A 62 16.56 5.66 -4.63
C ALA A 62 16.13 4.20 -4.89
N VAL A 63 15.14 4.01 -5.76
CA VAL A 63 14.70 2.66 -6.11
C VAL A 63 15.80 1.85 -6.81
N ASP A 64 16.51 2.44 -7.77
CA ASP A 64 17.61 1.78 -8.47
C ASP A 64 18.77 1.43 -7.53
N LEU A 65 19.03 2.29 -6.55
CA LEU A 65 20.00 2.02 -5.50
C LEU A 65 19.57 0.82 -4.64
N LEU A 66 18.31 0.77 -4.18
CA LEU A 66 17.78 -0.41 -3.47
C LEU A 66 17.89 -1.69 -4.31
N ARG A 67 17.57 -1.63 -5.61
CA ARG A 67 17.65 -2.79 -6.52
C ARG A 67 19.05 -3.37 -6.62
N LYS A 68 20.08 -2.51 -6.57
CA LYS A 68 21.48 -2.93 -6.59
C LYS A 68 21.90 -3.61 -5.28
N TYR A 69 21.43 -3.10 -4.15
CA TYR A 69 21.89 -3.56 -2.84
C TYR A 69 21.08 -4.72 -2.26
N VAL A 70 19.77 -4.76 -2.50
CA VAL A 70 18.87 -5.79 -1.98
C VAL A 70 18.56 -6.82 -3.08
N LYS A 71 18.77 -8.10 -2.77
CA LYS A 71 18.42 -9.23 -3.62
C LYS A 71 17.02 -9.71 -3.27
N VAL A 72 16.17 -9.84 -4.28
CA VAL A 72 14.81 -10.38 -4.13
C VAL A 72 14.79 -11.83 -4.59
N TRP A 73 14.20 -12.69 -3.75
CA TRP A 73 14.02 -14.11 -4.01
C TRP A 73 12.52 -14.41 -4.13
N ASP A 74 12.07 -14.90 -5.29
CA ASP A 74 10.68 -15.34 -5.49
C ASP A 74 10.51 -16.80 -5.05
N TRP A 75 9.94 -17.00 -3.86
CA TRP A 75 9.60 -18.30 -3.30
C TRP A 75 8.08 -18.45 -3.10
N ARG A 76 7.26 -17.73 -3.89
CA ARG A 76 5.79 -17.79 -3.80
C ARG A 76 5.22 -19.19 -4.06
N THR A 77 5.94 -20.02 -4.82
CA THR A 77 5.54 -21.39 -5.15
C THR A 77 6.09 -22.45 -4.19
N LYS A 78 7.00 -22.07 -3.28
CA LYS A 78 7.61 -23.00 -2.32
C LYS A 78 6.69 -23.21 -1.13
N SER A 79 6.72 -24.43 -0.59
CA SER A 79 6.12 -24.75 0.71
C SER A 79 6.90 -24.11 1.86
N LEU A 80 6.26 -23.92 3.01
CA LEU A 80 6.90 -23.32 4.20
C LEU A 80 8.16 -24.11 4.62
N GLU A 81 8.12 -25.44 4.49
CA GLU A 81 9.20 -26.37 4.84
C GLU A 81 10.41 -26.24 3.89
N GLU A 82 10.18 -25.89 2.63
CA GLU A 82 11.25 -25.57 1.68
C GLU A 82 11.85 -24.20 1.97
N VAL A 83 11.01 -23.22 2.30
CA VAL A 83 11.46 -21.88 2.69
C VAL A 83 12.37 -21.93 3.92
N GLU A 84 12.03 -22.72 4.95
CA GLU A 84 12.85 -22.85 6.17
C GLU A 84 14.22 -23.47 5.90
N ARG A 85 14.31 -24.44 4.98
CA ARG A 85 15.60 -25.01 4.59
C ARG A 85 16.43 -24.00 3.81
N ASP A 86 15.84 -23.40 2.79
CA ASP A 86 16.56 -22.53 1.88
C ASP A 86 16.93 -21.19 2.52
N ILE A 87 16.19 -20.71 3.53
CA ILE A 87 16.53 -19.45 4.23
C ILE A 87 17.86 -19.58 4.98
N SER A 88 18.19 -20.79 5.44
CA SER A 88 19.44 -21.08 6.14
C SER A 88 20.65 -21.03 5.20
N ASP A 89 20.42 -21.27 3.90
CA ASP A 89 21.45 -21.22 2.86
C ASP A 89 21.67 -19.81 2.29
N ILE A 90 20.82 -18.83 2.64
CA ILE A 90 20.99 -17.46 2.18
C ILE A 90 22.21 -16.84 2.89
N PRO A 91 23.22 -16.38 2.14
CA PRO A 91 24.39 -15.76 2.74
C PRO A 91 24.02 -14.43 3.40
N TYR A 92 24.54 -14.22 4.60
CA TYR A 92 24.49 -12.91 5.25
C TYR A 92 25.37 -11.93 4.47
N LEU A 93 24.77 -10.88 3.93
CA LEU A 93 25.48 -9.87 3.17
C LEU A 93 25.79 -8.67 4.07
N THR A 94 27.02 -8.16 4.00
CA THR A 94 27.44 -6.97 4.74
C THR A 94 26.67 -5.73 4.31
N GLN A 95 26.45 -4.84 5.27
CA GLN A 95 25.84 -3.54 5.05
C GLN A 95 26.76 -2.67 4.17
N GLU A 96 26.23 -2.20 3.04
CA GLU A 96 26.94 -1.31 2.10
C GLU A 96 26.26 0.07 1.98
N MET A 97 25.09 0.24 2.57
CA MET A 97 24.34 1.50 2.57
C MET A 97 24.26 2.13 3.95
N GLU A 98 24.23 3.46 3.98
CA GLU A 98 23.88 4.23 5.16
C GLU A 98 22.35 4.28 5.35
N PRO A 99 21.84 4.21 6.59
CA PRO A 99 20.42 4.35 6.86
C PRO A 99 19.90 5.71 6.41
N ARG A 100 18.76 5.74 5.71
CA ARG A 100 18.11 6.97 5.24
C ARG A 100 16.64 6.99 5.67
N SER A 101 16.23 8.05 6.36
CA SER A 101 14.81 8.31 6.63
C SER A 101 14.21 9.18 5.54
N PHE A 102 13.00 8.84 5.09
CA PHE A 102 12.20 9.69 4.22
C PHE A 102 11.19 10.48 5.06
N PRO A 103 10.77 11.68 4.59
CA PRO A 103 9.70 12.40 5.25
C PRO A 103 8.42 11.56 5.33
N PRO A 104 7.61 11.77 6.40
CA PRO A 104 6.35 11.05 6.56
C PRO A 104 5.42 11.39 5.39
N VAL A 105 4.61 10.41 4.98
CA VAL A 105 3.58 10.62 3.96
C VAL A 105 2.68 11.76 4.41
N VAL A 106 2.54 12.78 3.57
CA VAL A 106 1.57 13.84 3.81
C VAL A 106 0.18 13.22 3.71
N ILE A 107 -0.46 13.01 4.86
CA ILE A 107 -1.87 12.61 4.89
C ILE A 107 -2.63 13.85 4.40
N PRO A 108 -3.32 13.79 3.25
CA PRO A 108 -4.10 14.93 2.80
C PRO A 108 -5.10 15.26 3.92
N GLN A 109 -5.20 16.55 4.27
CA GLN A 109 -6.22 16.98 5.21
C GLN A 109 -7.54 16.47 4.68
N GLN A 110 -8.13 15.51 5.41
CA GLN A 110 -9.49 15.09 5.11
C GLN A 110 -10.34 16.32 5.35
N THR A 111 -10.94 16.86 4.29
CA THR A 111 -12.03 17.81 4.43
C THR A 111 -13.10 17.05 5.19
N THR A 112 -13.17 17.26 6.50
CA THR A 112 -14.31 16.80 7.29
C THR A 112 -15.50 17.50 6.68
N PHE A 113 -16.29 16.77 5.89
CA PHE A 113 -17.64 17.21 5.58
C PHE A 113 -18.29 17.52 6.92
N PRO A 114 -19.02 18.64 7.06
CA PRO A 114 -19.71 18.92 8.29
C PRO A 114 -20.67 17.77 8.54
N SER A 115 -20.28 16.82 9.40
CA SER A 115 -21.21 15.89 10.00
C SER A 115 -22.08 16.76 10.87
N ARG A 116 -23.20 17.27 10.33
CA ARG A 116 -24.19 17.93 11.17
C ARG A 116 -24.52 16.91 12.25
N LYS A 117 -24.33 17.31 13.51
CA LYS A 117 -24.83 16.63 14.71
C LYS A 117 -26.36 16.65 14.72
N THR A 118 -27.00 16.22 13.64
CA THR A 118 -28.45 16.16 13.47
C THR A 118 -28.80 14.72 13.14
N THR A 119 -29.12 13.98 14.19
CA THR A 119 -29.91 12.75 14.09
C THR A 119 -31.36 13.16 13.86
N PHE A 120 -32.02 12.59 12.85
CA PHE A 120 -33.45 12.75 12.62
C PHE A 120 -34.16 11.51 13.16
N PRO A 121 -34.84 11.58 14.32
CA PRO A 121 -35.62 10.44 14.79
C PRO A 121 -36.81 10.23 13.84
N ILE A 122 -36.95 9.01 13.33
CA ILE A 122 -38.12 8.58 12.55
C ILE A 122 -38.94 7.69 13.48
N LEU A 123 -40.17 8.13 13.76
CA LEU A 123 -41.13 7.37 14.56
C LEU A 123 -42.25 6.92 13.62
N ALA A 124 -42.45 5.61 13.55
CA ALA A 124 -43.49 4.99 12.74
C ALA A 124 -44.08 3.80 13.50
N GLU A 125 -45.39 3.60 13.36
CA GLU A 125 -46.11 2.48 13.97
C GLU A 125 -45.82 1.17 13.22
N GLU A 126 -45.58 1.25 11.91
CA GLU A 126 -45.22 0.13 11.05
C GLU A 126 -43.89 0.35 10.31
N VAL A 127 -43.19 -0.75 10.03
CA VAL A 127 -41.87 -0.72 9.37
C VAL A 127 -41.96 -0.14 7.96
N GLY A 128 -43.06 -0.40 7.24
CA GLY A 128 -43.30 0.13 5.89
C GLY A 128 -43.31 1.65 5.87
N ASP A 129 -43.98 2.27 6.83
CA ASP A 129 -44.07 3.73 6.95
C ASP A 129 -42.73 4.34 7.35
N GLY A 130 -42.02 3.71 8.29
CA GLY A 130 -40.67 4.13 8.67
C GLY A 130 -39.71 4.13 7.48
N TRP A 131 -39.81 3.12 6.61
CA TRP A 131 -38.99 3.03 5.40
C TRP A 131 -39.30 4.14 4.39
N LEU A 132 -40.59 4.42 4.14
CA LEU A 132 -40.99 5.51 3.24
C LEU A 132 -40.56 6.88 3.75
N GLN A 133 -40.65 7.13 5.06
CA GLN A 133 -40.18 8.37 5.68
C GLN A 133 -38.66 8.54 5.57
N LEU A 134 -37.89 7.47 5.78
CA LEU A 134 -36.44 7.49 5.62
C LEU A 134 -36.04 7.77 4.17
N LEU A 135 -36.69 7.10 3.22
CA LEU A 135 -36.43 7.29 1.79
C LEU A 135 -36.73 8.74 1.39
N ASN A 136 -37.84 9.31 1.86
CA ASN A 136 -38.18 10.71 1.63
C ASN A 136 -37.14 11.68 2.21
N LEU A 137 -36.65 11.42 3.41
CA LEU A 137 -35.60 12.23 4.06
C LEU A 137 -34.30 12.23 3.23
N ILE A 138 -33.87 11.06 2.75
CA ILE A 138 -32.68 10.90 1.91
C ILE A 138 -32.86 11.64 0.59
N MET A 139 -34.03 11.50 -0.05
CA MET A 139 -34.33 12.17 -1.32
C MET A 139 -34.35 13.70 -1.21
N HIS A 140 -34.67 14.25 -0.04
CA HIS A 140 -34.60 15.70 0.22
C HIS A 140 -33.19 16.16 0.61
N CYS A 141 -32.37 15.28 1.21
CA CYS A 141 -30.96 15.54 1.52
C CYS A 141 -30.10 15.49 0.25
N GLY A 142 -30.10 16.61 -0.48
CA GLY A 142 -29.41 16.74 -1.77
C GLY A 142 -30.00 17.85 -2.64
N THR A 143 -31.22 18.29 -2.33
CA THR A 143 -31.75 19.55 -2.87
C THR A 143 -31.22 20.70 -2.03
N LEU A 144 -30.14 21.33 -2.51
CA LEU A 144 -29.82 22.72 -2.15
C LEU A 144 -31.08 23.57 -2.45
N LYS A 145 -31.89 23.85 -1.44
CA LYS A 145 -32.77 25.02 -1.46
C LYS A 145 -31.98 26.16 -0.83
N GLY A 146 -31.65 27.14 -1.67
CA GLY A 146 -31.16 28.45 -1.23
C GLY A 146 -32.18 29.19 -0.38
#